data_AF-A0A938SFV4-F1
#
_entry.id   AF-A0A938SFV4-F1
#
_cell.length_a   1.000
_cell.length_b   1.000
_cell.length_c   1.000
_cell.angle_alpha   90.00
_cell.angle_beta   90.00
_cell.angle_gamma   90.00
#
_symmetry.space_group_name_H-M   'P 1'
#
loop_
_entity.id
_entity.type
_entity.pdbx_description
1 polymer ?
#
loop_
_entity_poly.entity_id
_entity_poly.type
_entity_poly.pdbx_seq_one_letter_code
_entity_poly.pdbx_strand_id
1 'polypeptide(L)'
;MSIVGPRPERPHFVEQFKQSIPHYERRLSVRPGITGLAQVRHKYDETLEDVKRKVAYDVLYIRKMCWMVDFRIMLGTARKMFLAPILRT
;
A
#
# COMPACT_ATOMS: atom_id res chain seq x y z
N MET A 1 0.14 10.92 -10.32
CA MET A 1 0.76 9.94 -9.39
C MET A 1 1.71 10.66 -8.44
N SER A 2 2.10 10.03 -7.33
CA SER A 2 3.10 10.47 -6.35
C SER A 2 4.22 9.42 -6.20
N ILE A 3 5.29 9.75 -5.47
CA ILE A 3 6.33 8.76 -5.12
C ILE A 3 5.77 7.77 -4.09
N VAL A 4 5.20 8.29 -3.00
CA VAL A 4 4.59 7.51 -1.92
C VAL A 4 3.07 7.66 -1.95
N GLY A 5 2.36 6.54 -1.85
CA GLY A 5 0.90 6.49 -1.85
C GLY A 5 0.36 5.07 -2.03
N PRO A 6 -0.97 4.88 -1.93
CA PRO A 6 -1.61 3.61 -2.24
C PRO A 6 -1.31 3.17 -3.69
N ARG A 7 -1.03 1.88 -3.89
CA ARG A 7 -0.85 1.34 -5.24
C ARG A 7 -2.19 1.35 -5.99
N PRO A 8 -2.24 1.78 -7.26
CA PRO A 8 -3.49 1.77 -8.01
C PRO A 8 -3.97 0.32 -8.23
N GLU A 9 -5.28 0.14 -8.20
CA GLU A 9 -5.93 -1.14 -8.52
C GLU A 9 -6.60 -1.10 -9.88
N ARG A 10 -6.78 -2.26 -10.50
CA ARG A 10 -7.50 -2.34 -11.78
C ARG A 10 -8.97 -1.95 -11.55
N PRO A 11 -9.61 -1.18 -12.45
CA PRO A 11 -11.00 -0.74 -12.27
C PRO A 11 -11.98 -1.88 -11.95
N HIS A 12 -11.82 -3.03 -12.62
CA HIS A 12 -12.62 -4.23 -12.33
C HIS A 12 -12.56 -4.66 -10.85
N PHE A 13 -11.36 -4.68 -10.26
CA PHE A 13 -11.17 -5.02 -8.85
C PHE A 13 -11.62 -3.92 -7.90
N VAL A 14 -11.50 -2.65 -8.31
CA VAL A 14 -12.00 -1.52 -7.52
C VAL A 14 -13.50 -1.67 -7.27
N GLU A 15 -14.29 -1.95 -8.30
CA GLU A 15 -15.75 -2.12 -8.16
C GLU A 15 -16.09 -3.32 -7.27
N GLN A 16 -15.39 -4.45 -7.42
CA GLN A 16 -15.57 -5.62 -6.56
C GLN A 16 -15.23 -5.30 -5.09
N PHE A 17 -14.09 -4.67 -4.83
CA PHE A 17 -13.64 -4.37 -3.47
C PHE A 17 -14.47 -3.28 -2.78
N LYS A 18 -15.04 -2.32 -3.53
CA LYS A 18 -15.99 -1.36 -2.96
C LYS A 18 -17.21 -2.03 -2.34
N GLN A 19 -17.67 -3.15 -2.93
CA GLN A 19 -18.81 -3.90 -2.42
C GLN A 19 -18.42 -4.82 -1.25
N SER A 20 -17.21 -5.39 -1.26
CA SER A 20 -16.78 -6.39 -0.28
C SER A 20 -15.99 -5.83 0.92
N ILE A 21 -15.43 -4.63 0.81
CA ILE A 21 -14.56 -4.03 1.82
C ILE A 21 -15.16 -2.70 2.31
N PRO A 22 -15.59 -2.63 3.58
CA PRO A 22 -16.14 -1.39 4.14
C PRO A 22 -15.15 -0.22 4.00
N HIS A 23 -15.65 0.91 3.52
CA HIS A 23 -14.89 2.14 3.34
C HIS A 23 -13.67 2.02 2.41
N TYR A 24 -13.68 1.07 1.47
CA TYR A 24 -12.61 0.91 0.47
C TYR A 24 -12.21 2.25 -0.19
N GLU A 25 -13.21 3.07 -0.52
CA GLU A 25 -13.03 4.34 -1.24
C GLU A 25 -12.11 5.34 -0.53
N ARG A 26 -11.92 5.22 0.79
CA ARG A 26 -11.00 6.09 1.53
C ARG A 26 -9.59 6.07 0.95
N ARG A 27 -9.13 4.93 0.42
CA ARG A 27 -7.81 4.82 -0.21
C ARG A 27 -7.68 5.64 -1.51
N LEU A 28 -8.80 5.97 -2.15
CA LEU A 28 -8.87 6.71 -3.41
C LEU A 28 -8.82 8.23 -3.20
N SER A 29 -8.79 8.70 -1.95
CA SER A 29 -8.76 10.13 -1.60
C SER A 29 -7.42 10.82 -1.89
N VAL A 30 -6.36 10.06 -2.17
CA VAL A 30 -5.03 10.57 -2.46
C VAL A 30 -4.52 10.04 -3.79
N ARG A 31 -3.53 10.73 -4.38
CA ARG A 31 -2.89 10.28 -5.61
C ARG A 31 -2.20 8.93 -5.37
N PRO A 32 -2.28 7.99 -6.34
CA PRO A 32 -1.59 6.72 -6.21
C PRO A 32 -0.08 6.89 -6.28
N GLY A 33 0.63 6.02 -5.55
CA GLY A 33 2.09 6.03 -5.38
C GLY A 33 2.81 4.93 -6.16
N ILE A 34 4.10 5.15 -6.43
CA ILE A 34 5.02 4.09 -6.92
C ILE A 34 5.29 3.08 -5.80
N THR A 35 5.50 3.60 -4.60
CA THR A 35 5.66 2.83 -3.36
C THR A 35 4.66 3.28 -2.30
N GLY A 36 4.50 2.50 -1.23
CA GLY A 36 3.48 2.77 -0.22
C GLY A 36 3.64 1.91 1.02
N LEU A 37 2.97 2.31 2.10
CA LEU A 37 3.04 1.61 3.38
C LEU A 37 2.63 0.15 3.25
N ALA A 38 1.56 -0.14 2.50
CA ALA A 38 1.11 -1.49 2.26
C ALA A 38 2.15 -2.31 1.49
N GLN A 39 2.79 -1.76 0.45
CA GLN A 39 3.86 -2.45 -0.29
C GLN A 39 5.08 -2.78 0.60
N VAL A 40 5.39 -1.95 1.59
CA VAL A 40 6.50 -2.20 2.54
C VAL A 40 6.11 -3.19 3.64
N ARG A 41 4.87 -3.16 4.14
CA ARG A 41 4.46 -3.93 5.33
C ARG A 41 3.66 -5.20 5.03
N HIS A 42 3.09 -5.31 3.85
CA HIS A 42 2.25 -6.43 3.44
C HIS A 42 2.98 -7.38 2.49
N LYS A 43 2.49 -8.62 2.42
CA LYS A 43 2.86 -9.60 1.39
C LYS A 43 2.02 -9.37 0.12
N TYR A 44 2.19 -10.20 -0.91
CA TYR A 44 1.30 -10.16 -2.06
C TYR A 44 -0.11 -10.58 -1.67
N ASP A 45 -1.11 -10.03 -2.36
CA ASP A 45 -2.50 -10.33 -2.11
C ASP A 45 -2.84 -11.69 -2.71
N GLU A 46 -3.20 -12.66 -1.87
CA GLU A 46 -3.63 -14.01 -2.30
C GLU A 46 -5.11 -14.23 -1.99
N THR A 47 -5.64 -13.53 -0.98
CA THR A 47 -6.99 -13.67 -0.46
C THR A 47 -7.70 -12.31 -0.31
N LEU A 48 -9.02 -12.32 -0.13
CA LEU A 48 -9.76 -11.09 0.19
C LEU A 48 -9.29 -10.46 1.52
N GLU A 49 -8.87 -11.26 2.49
CA GLU A 49 -8.36 -10.77 3.77
C GLU A 49 -7.01 -10.05 3.61
N ASP A 50 -6.15 -10.51 2.70
CA ASP A 50 -4.94 -9.78 2.33
C ASP A 50 -5.27 -8.40 1.76
N VAL A 51 -6.28 -8.32 0.88
CA VAL A 51 -6.72 -7.04 0.31
C VAL A 51 -7.29 -6.13 1.40
N LYS A 52 -8.09 -6.65 2.34
CA LYS A 52 -8.60 -5.85 3.48
C LYS A 52 -7.44 -5.30 4.31
N ARG A 53 -6.42 -6.11 4.57
CA ARG A 53 -5.22 -5.68 5.32
C ARG A 53 -4.41 -4.63 4.53
N LYS A 54 -4.25 -4.79 3.22
CA LYS A 54 -3.66 -3.77 2.34
C LYS A 54 -4.42 -2.45 2.43
N VAL A 55 -5.75 -2.47 2.32
CA VAL A 55 -6.61 -1.28 2.43
C VAL A 55 -6.46 -0.62 3.80
N ALA A 56 -6.36 -1.40 4.87
CA ALA A 56 -6.13 -0.85 6.21
C ALA A 56 -4.78 -0.10 6.30
N TYR A 57 -3.72 -0.63 5.68
CA TYR A 57 -2.44 0.08 5.58
C TYR A 57 -2.52 1.35 4.72
N ASP A 58 -3.25 1.32 3.62
CA ASP A 58 -3.46 2.50 2.77
C ASP A 58 -4.18 3.61 3.54
N VAL A 59 -5.24 3.28 4.29
CA VAL A 59 -5.96 4.24 5.14
C VAL A 59 -5.10 4.74 6.30
N LEU A 60 -4.27 3.88 6.90
CA LEU A 60 -3.33 4.28 7.94
C LEU A 60 -2.29 5.27 7.41
N TYR A 61 -1.79 5.05 6.19
CA TYR A 61 -0.88 5.98 5.53
C TYR A 61 -1.54 7.35 5.35
N ILE A 62 -2.74 7.40 4.77
CA ILE A 62 -3.48 8.65 4.54
C ILE A 62 -3.69 9.42 5.84
N ARG A 63 -4.00 8.73 6.95
CA ARG A 63 -4.19 9.36 8.26
C ARG A 63 -2.92 9.94 8.89
N LYS A 64 -1.76 9.38 8.56
CA LYS A 64 -0.47 9.74 9.18
C LYS A 64 0.49 10.41 8.20
N MET A 65 0.03 10.76 7.01
CA MET A 65 0.90 11.23 5.93
C MET A 65 1.65 12.49 6.37
N CYS A 66 2.98 12.40 6.35
CA CYS A 66 3.89 13.49 6.55
C CYS A 66 5.24 13.12 5.93
N TRP A 67 6.10 14.11 5.71
CA TRP A 67 7.41 13.91 5.07
C TRP A 67 8.26 12.83 5.74
N MET A 68 8.21 12.72 7.07
CA MET A 68 8.92 11.69 7.83
C MET A 68 8.39 10.28 7.56
N VAL A 69 7.06 10.13 7.43
CA VAL A 69 6.45 8.83 7.09
C VAL A 69 6.82 8.43 5.67
N ASP A 70 6.80 9.36 4.71
CA ASP A 70 7.22 9.11 3.34
C ASP A 70 8.68 8.65 3.29
N PHE A 71 9.58 9.34 4.01
CA PHE A 71 10.99 8.95 4.09
C PHE A 71 11.19 7.54 4.66
N ARG A 72 10.46 7.19 5.74
CA ARG A 72 10.51 5.83 6.31
C ARG A 72 10.00 4.76 5.36
N ILE A 73 8.98 5.07 4.54
CA ILE A 73 8.47 4.15 3.53
C ILE A 73 9.52 3.96 2.43
N MET A 74 10.13 5.05 1.93
CA MET A 74 11.19 4.96 0.92
C MET A 74 12.38 4.12 1.40
N LEU A 75 12.85 4.31 2.64
CA LEU A 75 13.89 3.47 3.24
C LEU A 75 13.46 2.00 3.36
N GLY A 76 12.21 1.76 3.78
CA GLY A 76 11.64 0.41 3.85
C GLY A 76 11.62 -0.30 2.50
N THR A 77 11.34 0.45 1.43
CA THR A 77 11.36 -0.03 0.05
C THR A 77 12.78 -0.35 -0.41
N ALA A 78 13.74 0.55 -0.18
CA ALA A 78 15.15 0.29 -0.49
C ALA A 78 15.65 -0.97 0.23
N ARG A 79 15.32 -1.13 1.52
CA ARG A 79 15.67 -2.34 2.28
C ARG A 79 15.05 -3.61 1.68
N LYS A 80 13.78 -3.56 1.26
CA LYS A 80 13.13 -4.72 0.62
C LYS A 80 13.75 -5.08 -0.73
N MET A 81 14.15 -4.10 -1.54
CA MET A 81 14.72 -4.34 -2.86
C MET A 81 16.18 -4.80 -2.79
N PHE A 82 16.99 -4.20 -1.91
CA PHE A 82 18.43 -4.44 -1.88
C PHE A 82 18.89 -5.39 -0.77
N LEU A 83 18.27 -5.35 0.42
CA LEU A 83 18.73 -6.13 1.59
C LEU A 83 17.98 -7.46 1.77
N ALA A 84 16.68 -7.49 1.50
CA ALA A 84 15.88 -8.70 1.71
C ALA A 84 16.28 -9.90 0.81
N PRO A 85 16.74 -9.69 -0.45
CA PRO A 85 17.27 -10.78 -1.26
C PRO A 85 18.58 -11.36 -0.71
N ILE A 86 19.46 -10.51 -0.17
CA ILE A 86 20.79 -10.90 0.33
C ILE A 86 20.70 -11.78 1.60
N LEU A 87 19.69 -11.54 2.45
CA LEU A 87 19.51 -12.26 3.72
C LEU A 87 18.70 -13.56 3.60
N ARG A 88 18.18 -13.88 2.41
CA ARG A 88 17.39 -15.10 2.14
C ARG A 88 18.15 -16.15 1.31
N THR A 89 19.39 -15.86 0.95
CA THR A 89 20.40 -16.79 0.42
C THR A 89 21.37 -17.14 1.53
#